data_AF-A0A5D9CLZ3-F1
#
_entry.id   AF-A0A5D9CLZ3-F1
#
_cell.length_a   1.000
_cell.length_b   1.000
_cell.length_c   1.000
_cell.angle_alpha   90.00
_cell.angle_beta   90.00
_cell.angle_gamma   90.00
#
_symmetry.space_group_name_H-M   'P 1'
#
loop_
_entity.id
_entity.type
_entity.pdbx_description
1 polymer ?
#
loop_
_entity_poly.entity_id
_entity_poly.type
_entity_poly.pdbx_seq_one_letter_code
_entity_poly.pdbx_strand_id
1 'polypeptide(L)'
;MWRRVQRLSRRGPTGRGWKRARKLVLTNGPALVQYLADLPPQAGLAPPNATLECTRQQDWLNFITSEINAGSSPLFNRDLPETVRDMFQTRSSQRLNLLDAELTSRSYIMGGSFTVADAYLYTVLNWMEALGVELARWHHRLAYFTRIPARPPVLAALAREAEISPVTWCQSLRGWAAGKQFRRGWISETLPTHDDSKRNIFTRVELTQ
;
A
#
# COMPACT_ATOMS: atom_id res chain seq x y z
N MET A 1 23.68 16.10 -2.85
CA MET A 1 23.72 15.57 -1.47
C MET A 1 23.06 14.19 -1.38
N TRP A 2 23.38 13.26 -2.29
CA TRP A 2 22.96 11.85 -2.23
C TRP A 2 24.00 11.02 -2.99
N ARG A 3 25.06 10.60 -2.29
CA ARG A 3 26.03 9.59 -2.74
C ARG A 3 26.49 8.79 -1.52
N ARG A 4 26.66 7.49 -1.72
CA ARG A 4 27.16 6.44 -0.80
C ARG A 4 26.20 5.98 0.30
N VAL A 5 25.52 4.87 0.03
CA VAL A 5 25.47 3.78 1.00
C VAL A 5 26.52 2.76 0.55
N GLN A 6 27.74 2.90 1.06
CA GLN A 6 28.77 1.88 0.90
C GLN A 6 28.46 0.71 1.81
N ARG A 7 28.55 -0.49 1.24
CA ARG A 7 28.48 -1.78 1.91
C ARG A 7 29.68 -1.90 2.87
N LEU A 8 29.47 -1.64 4.16
CA LEU A 8 30.46 -1.93 5.20
C LEU A 8 30.23 -3.35 5.74
N SER A 9 30.85 -4.36 5.13
CA SER A 9 31.06 -5.63 5.82
C SER A 9 32.27 -5.46 6.76
N ARG A 10 32.04 -5.20 8.04
CA ARG A 10 33.10 -5.25 9.04
C ARG A 10 33.48 -6.72 9.27
N ARG A 11 34.76 -7.07 9.07
CA ARG A 11 35.35 -8.34 9.49
C ARG A 11 35.36 -8.38 11.02
N GLY A 12 34.83 -9.44 11.62
CA GLY A 12 35.06 -9.76 13.04
C GLY A 12 36.45 -10.37 13.23
N PRO A 13 37.15 -10.17 14.37
CA PRO A 13 38.54 -10.60 14.56
C PRO A 13 38.71 -12.10 14.83
N THR A 14 37.62 -12.86 14.98
CA THR A 14 37.67 -14.25 15.45
C THR A 14 36.89 -15.12 14.49
N GLY A 15 37.58 -16.00 13.76
CA GLY A 15 37.03 -16.85 12.69
C GLY A 15 36.03 -17.92 13.15
N ARG A 16 34.94 -17.53 13.81
CA ARG A 16 33.84 -18.42 14.21
C ARG A 16 32.51 -17.91 13.67
N GLY A 17 32.00 -18.64 12.66
CA GLY A 17 30.58 -18.75 12.32
C GLY A 17 29.88 -17.48 11.82
N TRP A 18 29.62 -17.41 10.52
CA TRP A 18 28.71 -16.42 9.93
C TRP A 18 27.29 -16.61 10.50
N LYS A 19 26.87 -15.80 11.47
CA LYS A 19 25.44 -15.59 11.71
C LYS A 19 24.97 -14.58 10.67
N ARG A 20 24.35 -15.04 9.58
CA ARG A 20 23.61 -14.14 8.67
C ARG A 20 22.56 -13.42 9.54
N ALA A 21 22.69 -12.10 9.68
CA ALA A 21 21.61 -11.29 10.22
C ALA A 21 20.33 -11.64 9.45
N ARG A 22 19.26 -12.04 10.14
CA ARG A 22 17.98 -12.29 9.49
C ARG A 22 17.50 -10.94 8.97
N LYS A 23 17.43 -10.77 7.64
CA LYS A 23 16.81 -9.59 7.02
C LYS A 23 15.35 -9.53 7.48
N LEU A 24 14.94 -8.41 8.08
CA LEU A 24 13.53 -8.14 8.35
C LEU A 24 12.87 -7.69 7.05
N VAL A 25 11.75 -8.31 6.72
CA VAL A 25 10.95 -7.99 5.52
C VAL A 25 9.55 -7.60 5.98
N LEU A 26 9.15 -6.36 5.68
CA LEU A 26 7.78 -5.89 5.88
C LEU A 26 6.97 -6.16 4.60
N THR A 27 5.77 -6.74 4.76
CA THR A 27 4.91 -7.14 3.63
C THR A 27 3.50 -6.55 3.69
N ASN A 28 3.10 -5.99 4.82
CA ASN A 28 1.75 -5.45 5.01
C ASN A 28 1.77 -3.93 4.80
N GLY A 29 0.88 -3.42 3.94
CA GLY A 29 0.77 -2.00 3.62
C GLY A 29 0.73 -1.10 4.86
N PRO A 30 -0.19 -1.32 5.82
CA PRO A 30 -0.27 -0.54 7.07
C PRO A 30 1.03 -0.51 7.88
N ALA A 31 1.73 -1.64 7.99
CA ALA A 31 2.99 -1.72 8.73
C ALA A 31 4.10 -0.96 8.01
N LEU A 32 4.14 -1.08 6.68
CA LEU A 32 5.14 -0.42 5.85
C LEU A 32 4.98 1.11 5.88
N VAL A 33 3.76 1.63 5.67
CA VAL A 33 3.55 3.08 5.63
C VAL A 33 3.80 3.73 6.98
N GLN A 34 3.46 3.06 8.08
CA GLN A 34 3.80 3.53 9.43
C GLN A 34 5.32 3.55 9.64
N TYR A 35 6.02 2.47 9.29
CA TYR A 35 7.48 2.43 9.38
C TYR A 35 8.14 3.57 8.59
N LEU A 36 7.66 3.83 7.37
CA LEU A 36 8.18 4.93 6.54
C LEU A 36 7.87 6.31 7.11
N ALA A 37 6.74 6.49 7.79
CA ALA A 37 6.38 7.75 8.46
C ALA A 37 7.23 8.01 9.71
N ASP A 38 7.62 6.95 10.42
CA ASP A 38 8.44 7.04 11.63
C ASP A 38 9.91 7.36 11.34
N LEU A 39 10.39 7.18 10.10
CA LEU A 39 11.76 7.50 9.71
C LEU A 39 12.05 9.02 9.74
N PRO A 40 11.18 9.89 9.17
CA PRO A 40 11.24 11.34 9.34
C PRO A 40 10.09 11.85 10.22
N PRO A 41 10.14 11.73 11.55
CA PRO A 41 9.03 12.12 12.43
C PRO A 41 8.63 13.60 12.30
N GLN A 42 9.58 14.47 11.92
CA GLN A 42 9.34 15.89 11.65
C GLN A 42 8.43 16.14 10.44
N ALA A 43 8.21 15.16 9.56
CA ALA A 43 7.28 15.26 8.46
C ALA A 43 5.80 15.20 8.90
N GLY A 44 5.53 14.78 10.14
CA GLY A 44 4.18 14.75 10.72
C GLY A 44 3.23 13.79 10.00
N LEU A 45 3.75 12.74 9.36
CA LEU A 45 2.96 11.78 8.57
C LEU A 45 2.31 10.68 9.40
N ALA A 46 2.66 10.59 10.68
CA ALA A 46 2.03 9.72 11.67
C ALA A 46 2.07 10.40 13.05
N PRO A 47 1.06 10.16 13.92
CA PRO A 47 1.12 10.58 15.32
C PRO A 47 2.27 9.91 16.07
N PRO A 48 2.77 10.51 17.16
CA PRO A 48 3.79 9.89 18.00
C PRO A 48 3.33 8.51 18.52
N ASN A 49 4.25 7.55 18.56
CA ASN A 49 3.99 6.23 19.11
C ASN A 49 3.52 6.29 20.57
N ALA A 50 2.73 5.30 20.99
CA ALA A 50 2.12 5.21 22.33
C ALA A 50 1.16 6.35 22.70
N THR A 51 0.51 6.97 21.71
CA THR A 51 -0.58 7.95 21.89
C THR A 51 -1.93 7.38 21.44
N LEU A 52 -3.03 7.96 21.90
CA LEU A 52 -4.37 7.58 21.43
C LEU A 52 -4.56 7.91 19.95
N GLU A 53 -3.94 8.98 19.47
CA GLU A 53 -3.93 9.38 18.07
C GLU A 53 -3.23 8.32 17.20
N CYS A 54 -2.14 7.71 17.69
CA CYS A 54 -1.49 6.59 17.01
C CYS A 54 -2.45 5.39 16.90
N THR A 55 -3.14 5.03 17.99
CA THR A 55 -4.17 3.97 17.97
C THR A 55 -5.30 4.29 17.00
N ARG A 56 -5.78 5.54 16.94
CA ARG A 56 -6.79 5.99 15.96
C ARG A 56 -6.29 5.87 14.52
N GLN A 57 -5.02 6.17 14.26
CA GLN A 57 -4.44 5.97 12.93
C GLN A 57 -4.40 4.48 12.57
N GLN A 58 -4.02 3.63 13.51
CA GLN A 58 -4.01 2.18 13.30
C GLN A 58 -5.41 1.63 13.04
N ASP A 59 -6.42 2.14 13.75
CA ASP A 59 -7.83 1.82 13.52
C ASP A 59 -8.25 2.18 12.08
N TRP A 60 -7.95 3.40 11.63
CA TRP A 60 -8.21 3.81 10.25
C TRP A 60 -7.46 2.95 9.22
N LEU A 61 -6.18 2.66 9.44
CA LEU A 61 -5.40 1.81 8.53
C LEU A 61 -5.95 0.37 8.47
N ASN A 62 -6.46 -0.15 9.59
CA ASN A 62 -7.13 -1.44 9.64
C ASN A 62 -8.45 -1.39 8.86
N PHE A 63 -9.30 -0.40 9.11
CA PHE A 63 -10.55 -0.20 8.38
C PHE A 63 -10.33 -0.08 6.87
N ILE A 64 -9.36 0.73 6.43
CA ILE A 64 -9.01 0.87 5.01
C ILE A 64 -8.58 -0.48 4.43
N THR A 65 -7.80 -1.27 5.17
CA THR A 65 -7.33 -2.58 4.71
C THR A 65 -8.47 -3.59 4.60
N SER A 66 -9.27 -3.76 5.66
CA SER A 66 -10.23 -4.85 5.75
C SER A 66 -11.56 -4.52 5.07
N GLU A 67 -12.08 -3.31 5.27
CA GLU A 67 -13.43 -2.97 4.82
C GLU A 67 -13.46 -2.34 3.43
N ILE A 68 -12.42 -1.59 3.07
CA ILE A 68 -12.37 -0.89 1.77
C ILE A 68 -11.56 -1.70 0.75
N ASN A 69 -10.28 -1.96 1.03
CA ASN A 69 -9.39 -2.65 0.10
C ASN A 69 -9.79 -4.12 -0.07
N ALA A 70 -9.71 -4.93 0.99
CA ALA A 70 -10.10 -6.34 0.92
C ALA A 70 -11.58 -6.52 0.55
N GLY A 71 -12.46 -5.62 1.04
CA GLY A 71 -13.89 -5.63 0.72
C GLY A 71 -14.21 -5.41 -0.77
N SER A 72 -13.37 -4.67 -1.50
CA SER A 72 -13.52 -4.44 -2.95
C SER A 72 -12.70 -5.39 -3.82
N SER A 73 -11.76 -6.13 -3.24
CA SER A 73 -10.87 -7.06 -3.96
C SER A 73 -11.59 -8.02 -4.94
N PRO A 74 -12.76 -8.59 -4.63
CA PRO A 74 -13.49 -9.45 -5.57
C PRO A 74 -13.90 -8.75 -6.88
N LEU A 75 -14.09 -7.43 -6.87
CA LEU A 75 -14.51 -6.66 -8.05
C LEU A 75 -13.45 -6.62 -9.16
N PHE A 76 -12.18 -6.92 -8.82
CA PHE A 76 -11.10 -7.07 -9.82
C PHE A 76 -11.29 -8.31 -10.70
N ASN A 77 -12.08 -9.30 -10.26
CA ASN A 77 -12.44 -10.42 -11.11
C ASN A 77 -13.47 -9.97 -12.15
N ARG A 78 -13.09 -9.95 -13.43
CA ARG A 78 -13.97 -9.59 -14.54
C ARG A 78 -15.04 -10.66 -14.81
N ASP A 79 -14.77 -11.90 -14.45
CA ASP A 79 -15.66 -13.04 -14.65
C ASP A 79 -16.64 -13.23 -13.47
N LEU A 80 -16.66 -12.29 -12.52
CA LEU A 80 -17.58 -12.32 -11.38
C LEU A 80 -19.03 -12.17 -11.88
N PRO A 81 -19.95 -13.07 -11.51
CA PRO A 81 -21.36 -12.94 -11.89
C PRO A 81 -21.94 -11.60 -11.43
N GLU A 82 -22.80 -10.99 -12.27
CA GLU A 82 -23.30 -9.63 -12.02
C GLU A 82 -24.00 -9.49 -10.67
N THR A 83 -24.84 -10.48 -10.31
CA THR A 83 -25.53 -10.48 -9.00
C THR A 83 -24.56 -10.49 -7.82
N VAL A 84 -23.40 -11.13 -7.96
CA VAL A 84 -22.36 -11.15 -6.93
C VAL A 84 -21.56 -9.83 -6.95
N ARG A 85 -21.30 -9.28 -8.13
CA ARG A 85 -20.69 -7.95 -8.29
C ARG A 85 -21.52 -6.88 -7.58
N ASP A 86 -22.84 -6.88 -7.79
CA ASP A 86 -23.78 -5.95 -7.15
C ASP A 86 -23.72 -6.03 -5.62
N MET A 87 -23.60 -7.24 -5.06
CA MET A 87 -23.45 -7.42 -3.61
C MET A 87 -22.19 -6.74 -3.07
N PHE A 88 -21.05 -6.91 -3.76
CA PHE A 88 -19.79 -6.27 -3.35
C PHE A 88 -19.82 -4.75 -3.56
N GLN A 89 -20.37 -4.26 -4.67
CA GLN A 89 -20.54 -2.83 -4.90
C GLN A 89 -21.47 -2.21 -3.84
N THR A 90 -22.56 -2.89 -3.46
CA THR A 90 -23.47 -2.47 -2.38
C THR A 90 -22.76 -2.45 -1.02
N ARG A 91 -21.89 -3.42 -0.73
CA ARG A 91 -21.10 -3.41 0.50
C ARG A 91 -20.09 -2.26 0.52
N SER A 92 -19.34 -2.05 -0.57
CA SER A 92 -18.39 -0.93 -0.71
C SER A 92 -19.10 0.40 -0.52
N SER A 93 -20.29 0.52 -1.12
CA SER A 93 -21.19 1.66 -0.98
C SER A 93 -21.51 2.00 0.48
N GLN A 94 -21.89 1.02 1.28
CA GLN A 94 -22.19 1.23 2.71
C GLN A 94 -20.97 1.73 3.49
N ARG A 95 -19.76 1.26 3.15
CA ARG A 95 -18.53 1.71 3.81
C ARG A 95 -18.12 3.12 3.38
N LEU A 96 -18.39 3.49 2.13
CA LEU A 96 -18.18 4.83 1.62
C LEU A 96 -19.13 5.84 2.27
N ASN A 97 -20.36 5.45 2.65
CA ASN A 97 -21.25 6.30 3.45
C ASN A 97 -20.64 6.67 4.80
N LEU A 98 -19.99 5.71 5.48
CA LEU A 98 -19.31 5.98 6.76
C LEU A 98 -18.13 6.93 6.56
N LEU A 99 -17.35 6.72 5.49
CA LEU A 99 -16.22 7.60 5.17
C LEU A 99 -16.66 9.03 4.85
N ASP A 100 -17.71 9.20 4.05
CA ASP A 100 -18.20 10.53 3.67
C ASP A 100 -18.72 11.31 4.89
N ALA A 101 -19.40 10.64 5.82
CA ALA A 101 -19.86 11.23 7.08
C ALA A 101 -18.68 11.71 7.95
N GLU A 102 -17.58 10.95 7.99
CA GLU A 102 -16.38 11.33 8.74
C GLU A 102 -15.66 12.53 8.07
N LEU A 103 -15.71 12.61 6.75
CA LEU A 103 -15.14 13.72 5.97
C LEU A 103 -15.99 14.99 5.98
N THR A 104 -17.26 14.94 6.41
CA THR A 104 -18.09 16.15 6.57
C THR A 104 -17.45 17.18 7.50
N SER A 105 -16.76 16.72 8.56
CA SER A 105 -16.16 17.59 9.59
C SER A 105 -14.63 17.65 9.55
N ARG A 106 -14.00 16.96 8.60
CA ARG A 106 -12.54 16.80 8.58
C ARG A 106 -11.96 17.07 7.20
N SER A 107 -10.80 17.74 7.19
CA SER A 107 -10.06 17.91 5.95
C SER A 107 -9.42 16.59 5.52
N TYR A 108 -8.88 15.83 6.46
CA TYR A 108 -8.23 14.55 6.27
C TYR A 108 -8.84 13.50 7.21
N ILE A 109 -8.61 12.21 6.97
CA ILE A 109 -9.29 11.17 7.75
C ILE A 109 -8.93 11.23 9.25
N MET A 110 -7.71 11.69 9.55
CA MET A 110 -7.18 11.95 10.89
C MET A 110 -7.44 13.38 11.41
N GLY A 111 -8.22 14.22 10.70
CA GLY A 111 -8.57 15.58 11.12
C GLY A 111 -7.99 16.68 10.22
N GLY A 112 -7.12 17.53 10.77
CA GLY A 112 -6.62 18.75 10.09
C GLY A 112 -5.36 18.55 9.23
N SER A 113 -4.62 17.47 9.45
CA SER A 113 -3.33 17.21 8.81
C SER A 113 -3.33 15.91 8.02
N PHE A 114 -2.61 15.90 6.90
CA PHE A 114 -2.42 14.71 6.06
C PHE A 114 -1.53 13.69 6.76
N THR A 115 -1.96 12.42 6.81
CA THR A 115 -1.15 11.31 7.33
C THR A 115 -1.04 10.16 6.34
N VAL A 116 -0.31 9.11 6.71
CA VAL A 116 -0.23 7.88 5.90
C VAL A 116 -1.57 7.15 5.75
N ALA A 117 -2.53 7.40 6.65
CA ALA A 117 -3.89 6.89 6.47
C ALA A 117 -4.55 7.51 5.24
N ASP A 118 -4.33 8.81 4.99
CA ASP A 118 -4.84 9.49 3.80
C ASP A 118 -4.18 9.00 2.51
N ALA A 119 -2.85 8.82 2.54
CA ALA A 119 -2.12 8.27 1.40
C ALA A 119 -2.69 6.91 0.98
N TYR A 120 -2.97 6.04 1.95
CA TYR A 120 -3.50 4.72 1.68
C TYR A 120 -4.97 4.76 1.24
N LEU A 121 -5.81 5.53 1.93
CA LEU A 121 -7.23 5.68 1.58
C LEU A 121 -7.39 6.23 0.16
N TYR A 122 -6.67 7.30 -0.19
CA TYR A 122 -6.71 7.90 -1.52
C TYR A 122 -6.35 6.86 -2.60
N THR A 123 -5.28 6.09 -2.38
CA THR A 123 -4.85 5.05 -3.32
C THR A 123 -5.92 4.00 -3.57
N VAL A 124 -6.52 3.45 -2.50
CA VAL A 124 -7.55 2.40 -2.62
C VAL A 124 -8.81 2.92 -3.29
N LEU A 125 -9.24 4.12 -2.93
CA LEU A 125 -10.42 4.75 -3.52
C LEU A 125 -10.21 5.16 -4.98
N ASN A 126 -8.98 5.48 -5.41
CA ASN A 126 -8.67 5.76 -6.81
C ASN A 126 -8.95 4.55 -7.72
N TRP A 127 -8.96 3.33 -7.19
CA TRP A 127 -9.31 2.12 -7.96
C TRP A 127 -10.82 1.89 -8.06
N MET A 128 -11.61 2.43 -7.13
CA MET A 128 -13.04 2.10 -7.00
C MET A 128 -13.87 2.50 -8.24
N GLU A 129 -13.54 3.64 -8.86
CA GLU A 129 -14.20 4.06 -10.11
C GLU A 129 -13.93 3.04 -11.24
N ALA A 130 -12.69 2.55 -11.36
CA ALA A 130 -12.34 1.50 -12.32
C ALA A 130 -12.98 0.12 -12.00
N LEU A 131 -13.46 -0.06 -10.76
CA LEU A 131 -14.20 -1.24 -10.31
C LEU A 131 -15.74 -1.09 -10.45
N GLY A 132 -16.19 0.02 -11.04
CA GLY A 132 -17.61 0.30 -11.27
C GLY A 132 -18.35 0.83 -10.04
N VAL A 133 -17.65 1.23 -8.97
CA VAL A 133 -18.26 1.90 -7.84
C VAL A 133 -18.27 3.40 -8.13
N GLU A 134 -19.43 3.94 -8.51
CA GLU A 134 -19.57 5.36 -8.83
C GLU A 134 -19.43 6.21 -7.57
N LEU A 135 -18.37 7.02 -7.52
CA LEU A 135 -18.03 7.82 -6.35
C LEU A 135 -18.67 9.21 -6.33
N ALA A 136 -19.45 9.58 -7.36
CA ALA A 136 -20.00 10.92 -7.52
C ALA A 136 -21.00 11.33 -6.43
N ARG A 137 -21.71 10.36 -5.84
CA ARG A 137 -22.76 10.62 -4.84
C ARG A 137 -22.26 11.02 -3.44
N TRP A 138 -20.96 10.93 -3.18
CA TRP A 138 -20.36 11.34 -1.90
C TRP A 138 -19.69 12.69 -2.11
N HIS A 139 -20.36 13.76 -1.68
CA HIS A 139 -19.95 15.11 -2.06
C HIS A 139 -18.78 15.61 -1.19
N HIS A 140 -18.64 15.16 0.06
CA HIS A 140 -17.51 15.54 0.91
C HIS A 140 -16.21 14.87 0.47
N ARG A 141 -16.33 13.71 -0.20
CA ARG A 141 -15.22 13.09 -0.95
C ARG A 141 -14.61 14.06 -1.96
N LEU A 142 -15.38 14.89 -2.68
CA LEU A 142 -14.83 15.69 -3.78
C LEU A 142 -13.72 16.65 -3.30
N ALA A 143 -13.91 17.31 -2.16
CA ALA A 143 -12.89 18.17 -1.56
C ALA A 143 -11.64 17.37 -1.16
N TYR A 144 -11.84 16.18 -0.58
CA TYR A 144 -10.76 15.25 -0.22
C TYR A 144 -9.96 14.79 -1.45
N PHE A 145 -10.67 14.42 -2.53
CA PHE A 145 -10.11 13.94 -3.80
C PHE A 145 -9.52 15.03 -4.66
N THR A 146 -9.85 16.29 -4.42
CA THR A 146 -9.17 17.41 -5.07
C THR A 146 -7.87 17.74 -4.33
N ARG A 147 -7.89 17.70 -3.00
CA ARG A 147 -6.77 18.15 -2.17
C ARG A 147 -5.55 17.22 -2.22
N ILE A 148 -5.75 15.91 -2.17
CA ILE A 148 -4.65 14.94 -2.10
C ILE A 148 -3.82 14.88 -3.40
N PRO A 149 -4.40 14.73 -4.61
CA PRO A 149 -3.61 14.69 -5.84
C PRO A 149 -2.92 16.02 -6.14
N ALA A 150 -3.40 17.15 -5.61
CA ALA A 150 -2.74 18.43 -5.75
C ALA A 150 -1.41 18.55 -4.96
N ARG A 151 -1.09 17.59 -4.08
CA ARG A 151 0.13 17.61 -3.27
C ARG A 151 1.35 17.30 -4.15
N PRO A 152 2.45 18.09 -4.10
CA PRO A 152 3.63 17.84 -4.94
C PRO A 152 4.23 16.42 -4.83
N PRO A 153 4.33 15.78 -3.64
CA PRO A 153 4.80 14.41 -3.56
C PRO A 153 3.88 13.39 -4.23
N VAL A 154 2.57 13.64 -4.26
CA VAL A 154 1.59 12.75 -4.93
C VAL A 154 1.70 12.89 -6.44
N LEU A 155 1.81 14.12 -6.96
CA LEU A 155 2.07 14.36 -8.38
C LEU A 155 3.37 13.70 -8.85
N ALA A 156 4.44 13.83 -8.05
CA ALA A 156 5.71 13.17 -8.36
C ALA A 156 5.60 11.64 -8.37
N ALA A 157 4.83 11.06 -7.45
CA ALA A 157 4.58 9.62 -7.43
C ALA A 157 3.76 9.17 -8.66
N LEU A 158 2.68 9.87 -9.01
CA LEU A 158 1.85 9.57 -10.19
C LEU A 158 2.65 9.69 -11.50
N ALA A 159 3.50 10.72 -11.63
CA ALA A 159 4.39 10.86 -12.77
C ALA A 159 5.36 9.67 -12.87
N ARG A 160 5.93 9.25 -11.74
CA ARG A 160 6.82 8.10 -11.68
C ARG A 160 6.11 6.78 -12.02
N GLU A 161 4.87 6.61 -11.58
CA GLU A 161 4.06 5.44 -11.92
C GLU A 161 3.73 5.39 -13.42
N ALA A 162 3.45 6.53 -14.05
CA ALA A 162 3.20 6.63 -15.48
C ALA A 162 4.41 6.23 -16.35
N GLU A 163 5.64 6.38 -15.83
CA GLU A 163 6.86 5.91 -16.48
C GLU A 163 7.05 4.39 -16.41
N ILE A 164 6.32 3.70 -15.51
CA ILE A 164 6.43 2.25 -15.30
C ILE A 164 5.40 1.55 -16.20
N SER A 165 5.87 0.69 -17.11
CA SER A 165 4.98 -0.04 -18.03
C SER A 165 3.90 -0.85 -17.28
N PRO A 166 2.62 -0.83 -17.73
CA PRO A 166 1.47 -1.43 -17.01
C PRO A 166 1.51 -2.97 -16.87
N VAL A 167 2.54 -3.65 -17.36
CA VAL A 167 2.58 -5.12 -17.53
C VAL A 167 2.81 -5.91 -16.23
N THR A 168 3.26 -5.28 -15.14
CA THR A 168 3.54 -6.00 -13.87
C THR A 168 2.33 -6.13 -12.92
N TRP A 169 1.28 -5.34 -13.11
CA TRP A 169 0.15 -5.28 -12.17
C TRP A 169 -0.90 -6.36 -12.43
N CYS A 170 -1.25 -6.59 -13.70
CA CYS A 170 -2.30 -7.55 -14.07
C CYS A 170 -1.82 -9.02 -14.06
N GLN A 171 -0.53 -9.28 -14.28
CA GLN A 171 0.03 -10.64 -14.25
C GLN A 171 0.16 -11.19 -12.82
N SER A 172 0.44 -10.34 -11.83
CA SER A 172 0.54 -10.75 -10.42
C SER A 172 -0.82 -11.11 -9.81
N LEU A 173 -1.90 -10.42 -10.20
CA LEU A 173 -3.26 -10.75 -9.76
C LEU A 173 -3.83 -12.04 -10.41
N ARG A 174 -3.48 -12.33 -11.67
CA ARG A 174 -3.87 -13.61 -12.32
C ARG A 174 -3.30 -14.84 -11.61
N GLY A 175 -2.11 -14.73 -11.01
CA GLY A 175 -1.53 -15.81 -10.20
C GLY A 175 -2.29 -16.09 -8.90
N TRP A 176 -2.89 -15.06 -8.31
CA TRP A 176 -3.66 -15.15 -7.06
C TRP A 176 -5.07 -15.69 -7.29
N ALA A 177 -5.77 -15.23 -8.34
CA ALA A 177 -7.12 -15.70 -8.68
C ALA A 177 -7.17 -17.16 -9.19
N ALA A 178 -6.07 -17.69 -9.71
CA ALA A 178 -6.02 -19.02 -10.31
C ALA A 178 -5.82 -20.18 -9.31
N GLY A 179 -5.88 -19.95 -7.99
CA GLY A 179 -5.85 -21.01 -6.98
C GLY A 179 -4.62 -21.94 -7.03
N LYS A 180 -3.50 -21.49 -7.63
CA LYS A 180 -2.28 -22.31 -7.72
C LYS A 180 -1.63 -22.42 -6.35
N GLN A 181 -1.86 -23.57 -5.72
CA GLN A 181 -1.21 -24.04 -4.50
C GLN A 181 0.31 -23.80 -4.55
N PHE A 182 0.86 -23.24 -3.48
CA PHE A 182 2.32 -23.13 -3.26
C PHE A 182 2.94 -24.54 -3.36
N ARG A 183 3.50 -24.91 -4.51
CA ARG A 183 4.37 -26.08 -4.61
C ARG A 183 5.76 -25.69 -4.13
N ARG A 184 6.17 -26.27 -2.99
CA ARG A 184 7.56 -26.36 -2.56
C ARG A 184 8.35 -27.09 -3.65
N GLY A 185 9.40 -26.47 -4.17
CA GLY A 185 10.41 -27.14 -5.00
C GLY A 185 10.68 -26.47 -6.33
N TRP A 186 11.45 -25.38 -6.30
CA TRP A 186 12.23 -24.90 -7.45
C TRP A 186 13.56 -24.35 -6.89
N ILE A 187 14.44 -25.27 -6.50
CA ILE A 187 15.88 -25.00 -6.34
C ILE A 187 16.59 -25.90 -7.35
N SER A 188 17.56 -25.30 -8.03
CA SER A 188 18.50 -25.82 -9.02
C SER A 188 17.99 -25.97 -10.46
N GLU A 189 18.31 -24.97 -11.29
CA GLU A 189 19.20 -25.18 -12.43
C GLU A 189 19.77 -23.83 -12.89
N THR A 190 21.00 -23.88 -13.40
CA THR A 190 21.92 -22.76 -13.61
C THR A 190 21.76 -22.07 -14.98
N LEU A 191 22.12 -20.77 -14.99
CA LEU A 191 22.49 -19.84 -16.10
C LEU A 191 21.38 -18.89 -16.63
N PRO A 192 21.73 -17.72 -17.23
CA PRO A 192 22.90 -16.86 -17.07
C PRO A 192 22.54 -15.48 -16.46
N THR A 193 23.56 -14.70 -16.13
CA THR A 193 23.48 -13.32 -15.62
C THR A 193 22.60 -12.43 -16.49
N HIS A 194 21.40 -12.06 -16.02
CA HIS A 194 20.65 -10.96 -16.63
C HIS A 194 19.75 -10.22 -15.64
N ASP A 195 20.06 -8.94 -15.47
CA ASP A 195 19.21 -7.80 -15.09
C ASP A 195 18.25 -7.97 -13.89
N ASP A 196 18.69 -7.43 -12.75
CA ASP A 196 18.00 -7.45 -11.46
C ASP A 196 16.91 -6.36 -11.30
N SER A 197 16.51 -5.68 -12.39
CA SER A 197 15.56 -4.56 -12.37
C SER A 197 14.07 -4.93 -12.37
N LYS A 198 13.70 -6.23 -12.39
CA LYS A 198 12.31 -6.69 -12.60
C LYS A 198 11.64 -7.41 -11.42
N ARG A 199 11.92 -7.02 -10.17
CA ARG A 199 11.28 -7.62 -8.98
C ARG A 199 10.04 -6.84 -8.52
N ASN A 200 8.88 -7.51 -8.55
CA ASN A 200 7.59 -7.29 -7.85
C ASN A 200 7.32 -5.91 -7.19
N ILE A 201 6.21 -5.28 -7.61
CA ILE A 201 5.70 -3.98 -7.13
C ILE A 201 4.94 -4.05 -5.79
N PHE A 202 4.82 -5.23 -5.15
CA PHE A 202 4.48 -5.25 -3.73
C PHE A 202 5.74 -4.95 -2.93
N THR A 203 5.77 -3.74 -2.36
CA THR A 203 6.91 -3.05 -1.78
C THR A 203 7.62 -3.90 -0.71
N ARG A 204 8.57 -4.72 -1.14
CA ARG A 204 9.50 -5.40 -0.26
C ARG A 204 10.54 -4.39 0.19
N VAL A 205 10.39 -3.88 1.42
CA VAL A 205 11.46 -3.12 2.07
C VAL A 205 12.28 -4.08 2.91
N GLU A 206 13.53 -4.31 2.49
CA GLU A 206 14.50 -5.06 3.27
C GLU A 206 15.21 -4.12 4.23
N LEU A 207 15.10 -4.40 5.53
CA LEU A 207 15.81 -3.66 6.55
C LEU A 207 17.05 -4.45 6.97
N THR A 208 18.22 -3.82 6.86
CA THR A 208 19.45 -4.28 7.52
C THR A 208 19.48 -3.76 8.95
N GLN A 209 19.53 -4.68 9.91
CA GLN A 209 19.91 -4.40 11.29
C GLN A 209 21.42 -4.40 11.45
#